data_AF-A0A1S3QEM5-F1
#
_entry.id   AF-A0A1S3QEM5-F1
#
_cell.length_a   1.000
_cell.length_b   1.000
_cell.length_c   1.000
_cell.angle_alpha   90.00
_cell.angle_beta   90.00
_cell.angle_gamma   90.00
#
_symmetry.space_group_name_H-M   'P 1'
#
loop_
_entity.id
_entity.type
_entity.pdbx_description
1 polymer ?
#
loop_
_entity_poly.entity_id
_entity_poly.type
_entity_poly.pdbx_seq_one_letter_code
_entity_poly.pdbx_strand_id
1 'polypeptide(L)'
;MGVVQQSFLQLSANTKEQPFVRGNVTVIPWTVALHQGEAISSTGDRIIIQQEGFFMVFGQVLFQSPGTIMGHIVRSRGTSQRSTELLRCLQEMPQTNCANTCHTGDVSQWGLERPTRRVLNSRQHVANS
;
A
#
# COMPACT_ATOMS: atom_id res chain seq x y z
N MET A 1 -15.96 26.23 -18.86
CA MET A 1 -16.09 25.18 -17.84
C MET A 1 -14.75 24.48 -17.75
N GLY A 2 -14.03 24.61 -16.64
CA GLY A 2 -12.73 23.95 -16.45
C GLY A 2 -12.93 22.47 -16.13
N VAL A 3 -12.08 21.61 -16.68
CA VAL A 3 -12.03 20.20 -16.29
C VAL A 3 -11.47 20.14 -14.85
N VAL A 4 -12.24 19.61 -13.91
CA VAL A 4 -11.73 19.31 -12.56
C VAL A 4 -10.82 18.09 -12.69
N GLN A 5 -9.51 18.30 -12.64
CA GLN A 5 -8.52 17.24 -12.74
C GLN A 5 -8.44 16.47 -11.42
N GLN A 6 -8.76 15.17 -11.43
CA GLN A 6 -8.59 14.31 -10.26
C GLN A 6 -7.10 14.04 -10.02
N SER A 7 -6.66 14.12 -8.76
CA SER A 7 -5.30 13.76 -8.37
C SER A 7 -5.20 12.26 -8.11
N PHE A 8 -4.13 11.62 -8.59
CA PHE A 8 -3.86 10.21 -8.31
C PHE A 8 -2.35 9.94 -8.26
N LEU A 9 -1.99 8.86 -7.57
CA LEU A 9 -0.64 8.34 -7.51
C LEU A 9 -0.72 6.82 -7.49
N GLN A 10 0.00 6.16 -8.39
CA GLN A 10 0.13 4.71 -8.43
C GLN A 10 1.59 4.33 -8.28
N LEU A 11 1.85 3.42 -7.33
CA LEU A 11 3.13 2.75 -7.18
C LEU A 11 3.07 1.37 -7.82
N SER A 12 4.19 0.93 -8.39
CA SER A 12 4.37 -0.44 -8.90
C SER A 12 5.64 -1.04 -8.33
N ALA A 13 5.73 -2.38 -8.32
CA ALA A 13 6.92 -3.06 -7.85
C ALA A 13 8.12 -2.67 -8.73
N ASN A 14 9.23 -2.27 -8.10
CA ASN A 14 10.48 -1.98 -8.80
C ASN A 14 11.15 -3.30 -9.18
N THR A 15 11.11 -3.66 -10.46
CA THR A 15 11.67 -4.92 -10.97
C THR A 15 13.20 -4.97 -10.97
N LYS A 16 13.88 -3.86 -10.65
CA LYS A 16 15.35 -3.80 -10.52
C LYS A 16 15.84 -4.15 -9.12
N GLU A 17 14.95 -4.17 -8.13
CA GLU A 17 15.28 -4.43 -6.73
C GLU A 17 14.51 -5.64 -6.21
N GLN A 18 15.17 -6.50 -5.46
CA GLN A 18 14.52 -7.66 -4.85
C GLN A 18 13.76 -7.26 -3.58
N PRO A 19 12.59 -7.87 -3.31
CA PRO A 19 11.97 -7.78 -2.00
C PRO A 19 12.94 -8.21 -0.90
N PHE A 20 12.90 -7.51 0.24
CA PHE A 20 13.79 -7.78 1.37
C PHE A 20 13.01 -7.90 2.67
N VAL A 21 13.53 -8.71 3.60
CA VAL A 21 12.91 -8.94 4.90
C VAL A 21 13.39 -7.89 5.90
N ARG A 22 12.46 -7.32 6.66
CA ARG A 22 12.76 -6.42 7.78
C ARG A 22 11.95 -6.84 9.00
N GLY A 23 12.59 -7.51 9.96
CA GLY A 23 11.89 -8.11 11.09
C GLY A 23 10.99 -9.27 10.62
N ASN A 24 9.70 -9.20 10.91
CA ASN A 24 8.70 -10.20 10.51
C ASN A 24 7.91 -9.83 9.25
N VAL A 25 8.34 -8.81 8.49
CA VAL A 25 7.65 -8.35 7.28
C VAL A 25 8.56 -8.39 6.05
N THR A 26 7.98 -8.71 4.90
CA THR A 26 8.61 -8.55 3.59
C THR A 26 8.25 -7.17 3.03
N VAL A 27 9.26 -6.43 2.61
CA VAL A 27 9.13 -5.10 2.02
C VAL A 27 9.31 -5.21 0.52
N ILE A 28 8.33 -4.71 -0.24
CA ILE A 28 8.41 -4.60 -1.71
C ILE A 28 9.03 -3.23 -2.03
N PRO A 29 10.12 -3.18 -2.81
CA PRO A 29 10.61 -1.93 -3.37
C PRO A 29 9.59 -1.37 -4.35
N TRP A 30 9.16 -0.13 -4.13
CA TRP A 30 8.16 0.54 -4.96
C TRP A 30 8.80 1.62 -5.84
N THR A 31 8.27 1.79 -7.04
CA THR A 31 8.57 2.92 -7.93
C THR A 31 7.28 3.59 -8.38
N VAL A 32 7.35 4.90 -8.67
CA VAL A 32 6.20 5.65 -9.18
C VAL A 32 5.90 5.18 -10.61
N ALA A 33 4.71 4.63 -10.81
CA ALA A 33 4.22 4.24 -12.13
C ALA A 33 3.50 5.40 -12.81
N LEU A 34 2.61 6.07 -12.07
CA LEU A 34 1.78 7.17 -12.55
C LEU A 34 1.58 8.19 -11.43
N HIS A 35 1.62 9.48 -11.78
CA HIS A 35 1.39 10.58 -10.83
C HIS A 35 0.71 11.75 -11.54
N GLN A 36 -0.35 12.29 -10.92
CA GLN A 36 -1.08 13.43 -11.42
C GLN A 36 -1.64 14.26 -10.27
N GLY A 37 -1.50 15.58 -10.36
CA GLY A 37 -2.03 16.54 -9.39
C GLY A 37 -1.22 16.62 -8.09
N GLU A 38 -1.67 17.50 -7.19
CA GLU A 38 -0.91 17.90 -6.00
C GLU A 38 -1.49 17.36 -4.69
N ALA A 39 -2.68 16.74 -4.72
CA ALA A 39 -3.32 16.22 -3.50
C ALA A 39 -2.59 15.01 -2.90
N ILE A 40 -1.76 14.32 -3.70
CA ILE A 40 -1.02 13.11 -3.34
C ILE A 40 0.41 13.21 -3.87
N SER A 41 1.38 12.79 -3.08
CA SER A 41 2.81 12.75 -3.46
C SER A 41 3.48 11.50 -2.89
N SER A 42 4.70 11.19 -3.30
CA SER A 42 5.48 10.06 -2.78
C SER A 42 6.81 10.48 -2.16
N THR A 43 7.29 9.70 -1.19
CA THR A 43 8.67 9.82 -0.69
C THR A 43 9.20 8.42 -0.39
N GLY A 44 10.03 7.87 -1.30
CA GLY A 44 10.46 6.48 -1.24
C GLY A 44 9.30 5.52 -1.43
N ASP A 45 9.11 4.59 -0.50
CA ASP A 45 8.06 3.57 -0.47
C ASP A 45 6.70 4.07 0.07
N ARG A 46 6.56 5.39 0.23
CA ARG A 46 5.49 6.03 0.99
C ARG A 46 4.63 6.92 0.12
N ILE A 47 3.32 6.82 0.30
CA ILE A 47 2.36 7.78 -0.27
C ILE A 47 1.98 8.79 0.80
N ILE A 48 1.99 10.07 0.43
CA ILE A 48 1.74 11.22 1.30
C ILE A 48 0.50 11.96 0.79
N ILE A 49 -0.52 12.05 1.64
CA ILE A 49 -1.71 12.88 1.38
C ILE A 49 -1.39 14.33 1.76
N GLN A 50 -1.56 15.24 0.80
CA GLN A 50 -1.26 16.67 0.94
C GLN A 50 -2.52 17.52 1.11
N GLN A 51 -3.65 17.08 0.57
CA GLN A 51 -4.93 17.79 0.62
C GLN A 51 -6.00 16.88 1.22
N GLU A 52 -6.90 17.47 2.01
CA GLU A 52 -8.02 16.72 2.59
C GLU A 52 -9.03 16.34 1.50
N GLY A 53 -9.59 15.13 1.61
CA GLY A 53 -10.60 14.65 0.69
C GLY A 53 -10.93 13.18 0.86
N PHE A 54 -11.79 12.68 -0.01
CA PHE A 54 -12.04 11.24 -0.15
C PHE A 54 -11.06 10.66 -1.15
N PHE A 55 -10.39 9.58 -0.75
CA PHE A 55 -9.44 8.88 -1.60
C PHE A 55 -9.83 7.40 -1.69
N MET A 56 -9.80 6.88 -2.92
CA MET A 56 -9.80 5.45 -3.14
C MET A 56 -8.37 4.93 -2.92
N VAL A 57 -8.22 4.02 -1.96
CA VAL A 57 -6.95 3.35 -1.66
C VAL A 57 -7.10 1.90 -2.07
N PHE A 58 -6.18 1.39 -2.88
CA PHE A 58 -6.17 -0.01 -3.32
C PHE A 58 -4.77 -0.59 -3.32
N GLY A 59 -4.69 -1.91 -3.23
CA GLY A 59 -3.44 -2.65 -3.22
C GLY A 59 -3.62 -4.04 -3.84
N GLN A 60 -2.61 -4.49 -4.58
CA GLN A 60 -2.58 -5.81 -5.18
C GLN A 60 -1.18 -6.40 -5.11
N VAL A 61 -1.10 -7.68 -4.78
CA VAL A 61 0.15 -8.42 -4.70
C VAL A 61 -0.04 -9.83 -5.24
N LEU A 62 0.92 -10.29 -6.05
CA LEU A 62 1.06 -11.68 -6.46
C LEU A 62 1.94 -12.42 -5.44
N PHE A 63 1.46 -13.54 -4.91
CA PHE A 63 2.18 -14.40 -3.99
C PHE A 63 2.55 -15.72 -4.65
N GLN A 64 3.79 -16.17 -4.42
CA GLN A 64 4.35 -17.40 -4.98
C GLN A 64 4.94 -18.33 -3.91
N SER A 65 4.82 -17.98 -2.62
CA SER A 65 5.27 -18.81 -1.52
C SER A 65 4.28 -19.97 -1.27
N PRO A 66 4.74 -21.22 -1.20
CA PRO A 66 3.87 -22.38 -0.97
C PRO A 66 3.45 -22.53 0.50
N GLY A 67 2.30 -23.16 0.70
CA GLY A 67 1.95 -23.84 1.96
C GLY A 67 1.79 -22.96 3.20
N THR A 68 1.53 -21.66 3.04
CA THR A 68 1.29 -20.72 4.14
C THR A 68 0.21 -19.70 3.77
N ILE A 69 -0.34 -18.99 4.76
CA ILE A 69 -1.25 -17.87 4.52
C ILE A 69 -0.41 -16.64 4.18
N MET A 70 -0.55 -16.18 2.95
CA MET A 70 0.14 -14.99 2.45
C MET A 70 -0.79 -13.80 2.43
N GLY A 71 -0.25 -12.61 2.65
CA GLY A 71 -1.09 -11.41 2.65
C GLY A 71 -0.32 -10.11 2.66
N HIS A 72 -1.07 -9.04 2.46
CA HIS A 72 -0.57 -7.69 2.56
C HIS A 72 -1.50 -6.83 3.39
N ILE A 73 -0.93 -5.79 3.99
CA ILE A 73 -1.64 -4.83 4.81
C ILE A 73 -1.26 -3.44 4.36
N VAL A 74 -2.27 -2.65 4.00
CA VAL A 74 -2.13 -1.22 3.78
C VAL A 74 -2.33 -0.53 5.12
N ARG A 75 -1.31 0.18 5.58
CA ARG A 75 -1.34 0.91 6.85
C ARG A 75 -1.27 2.41 6.62
N SER A 76 -1.99 3.17 7.44
CA SER A 76 -1.69 4.58 7.63
C SER A 76 -0.78 4.79 8.82
N ARG A 77 0.05 5.83 8.74
CA ARG A 77 0.81 6.35 9.86
C ARG A 77 0.53 7.84 10.01
N GLY A 78 0.11 8.23 11.21
CA GLY A 78 0.06 9.62 11.65
C GLY A 78 1.33 10.06 12.39
N THR A 79 1.27 11.18 13.10
CA THR A 79 2.39 11.77 13.86
C THR A 79 2.79 10.95 15.09
N SER A 80 1.83 10.28 15.75
CA SER A 80 2.03 9.55 17.01
C SER A 80 2.86 8.26 16.92
N GLN A 81 3.56 8.03 15.80
CA GLN A 81 4.22 6.78 15.42
C GLN A 81 3.31 5.53 15.39
N ARG A 82 2.05 5.64 15.84
CA ARG A 82 1.07 4.57 15.82
C ARG A 82 0.59 4.37 14.38
N SER A 83 0.77 3.16 13.88
CA SER A 83 0.25 2.74 12.58
C SER A 83 -1.13 2.12 12.73
N THR A 84 -2.06 2.51 11.87
CA THR A 84 -3.41 1.94 11.81
C THR A 84 -3.51 1.08 10.55
N GLU A 85 -4.01 -0.15 10.68
CA GLU A 85 -4.35 -0.98 9.54
C GLU A 85 -5.62 -0.46 8.88
N LEU A 86 -5.58 -0.25 7.58
CA LEU A 86 -6.71 0.23 6.79
C LEU A 86 -7.34 -0.93 6.04
N LEU A 87 -6.49 -1.65 5.31
CA LEU A 87 -6.88 -2.74 4.44
C LEU A 87 -5.96 -3.92 4.70
N ARG A 88 -6.54 -5.11 4.70
CA ARG A 88 -5.84 -6.38 4.87
C ARG A 88 -6.38 -7.36 3.85
N CYS A 89 -5.49 -8.02 3.14
CA CYS A 89 -5.80 -9.10 2.23
C CYS A 89 -5.01 -10.32 2.66
N LEU A 90 -5.69 -11.46 2.85
CA LEU A 90 -5.09 -12.75 3.20
C LEU A 90 -5.54 -13.78 2.17
N GLN A 91 -4.63 -14.67 1.82
CA GLN A 91 -4.85 -15.69 0.82
C GLN A 91 -4.15 -16.98 1.26
N GLU A 92 -4.90 -18.07 1.27
CA GLU A 92 -4.32 -19.41 1.44
C GLU A 92 -3.58 -19.81 0.16
N MET A 93 -2.38 -20.37 0.32
CA MET A 93 -1.53 -20.75 -0.80
C MET A 93 -1.51 -22.27 -0.99
N PRO A 94 -1.64 -22.76 -2.24
CA PRO A 94 -1.47 -24.18 -2.52
C PRO A 94 -0.02 -24.62 -2.24
N GLN A 95 0.21 -25.93 -2.09
CA GLN A 95 1.55 -26.50 -1.88
C GLN A 95 2.41 -26.48 -3.15
N THR A 96 1.78 -26.47 -4.33
CA THR A 96 2.45 -26.43 -5.63
C THR A 96 1.78 -25.39 -6.54
N ASN A 97 2.49 -24.92 -7.57
CA ASN A 97 1.98 -23.96 -8.56
C ASN A 97 1.43 -22.66 -7.94
N CYS A 98 2.15 -22.11 -6.97
CA CYS A 98 1.72 -20.95 -6.19
C CYS A 98 1.74 -19.68 -7.04
N ALA A 99 0.56 -19.15 -7.36
CA ALA A 99 0.42 -17.94 -8.17
C ALA A 99 -0.89 -17.19 -7.85
N ASN A 100 -1.17 -17.00 -6.57
CA ASN A 100 -2.40 -16.31 -6.16
C ASN A 100 -2.17 -14.81 -6.06
N THR A 101 -3.12 -14.04 -6.59
CA THR A 101 -3.17 -12.58 -6.43
C THR A 101 -4.16 -12.24 -5.32
N CYS A 102 -3.77 -11.32 -4.42
CA CYS A 102 -4.66 -10.78 -3.39
C CYS A 102 -4.86 -9.29 -3.64
N HIS A 103 -6.11 -8.85 -3.80
CA HIS A 103 -6.50 -7.47 -4.07
C HIS A 103 -7.38 -6.93 -2.93
N THR A 104 -7.18 -5.68 -2.54
CA THR A 104 -8.03 -4.97 -1.59
C THR A 104 -8.18 -3.51 -2.02
N GLY A 105 -9.35 -2.92 -1.73
CA GLY A 105 -9.60 -1.52 -2.01
C GLY A 105 -10.76 -0.97 -1.20
N ASP A 106 -10.68 0.30 -0.83
CA ASP A 106 -11.75 1.00 -0.13
C ASP A 106 -11.67 2.52 -0.37
N VAL A 107 -12.77 3.22 -0.17
CA VAL A 107 -12.83 4.68 -0.20
C VAL A 107 -12.87 5.18 1.23
N SER A 108 -11.91 6.00 1.61
CA SER A 108 -11.82 6.56 2.96
C SER A 108 -11.58 8.06 2.92
N GLN A 109 -12.05 8.75 3.95
CA GLN A 109 -11.77 10.17 4.13
C GLN A 109 -10.37 10.33 4.72
N TRP A 110 -9.54 11.16 4.09
CA TRP A 110 -8.22 11.52 4.55
C TRP A 110 -8.18 13.01 4.81
N GLY A 111 -8.01 13.38 6.08
CA GLY A 111 -7.87 14.78 6.51
C GLY A 111 -6.44 15.15 6.90
N LEU A 112 -6.16 16.46 6.86
CA LEU A 112 -4.98 17.06 7.47
C LEU A 112 -5.23 17.24 8.97
N GLU A 113 -5.11 16.18 9.78
CA GLU A 113 -5.09 16.35 11.24
C GLU A 113 -3.83 17.13 11.62
N ARG A 114 -3.89 18.45 11.76
CA ARG A 114 -2.66 19.25 11.87
C ARG A 114 -1.80 18.82 13.07
N PRO A 115 -0.47 18.70 12.89
CA PRO A 115 0.30 18.93 11.68
C PRO A 115 0.69 17.59 11.00
N THR A 116 -0.28 16.72 10.74
CA THR A 116 -0.03 15.33 10.37
C THR A 116 -0.27 15.09 8.88
N ARG A 117 0.82 14.91 8.14
CA ARG A 117 0.78 14.25 6.84
C ARG A 117 0.55 12.75 7.08
N ARG A 118 -0.57 12.20 6.59
CA ARG A 118 -0.83 10.76 6.67
C ARG A 118 -0.01 10.05 5.61
N VAL A 119 0.74 9.05 6.06
CA VAL A 119 1.57 8.20 5.20
C VAL A 119 0.90 6.86 4.99
N LEU A 120 0.71 6.44 3.74
CA LEU A 120 0.35 5.05 3.42
C LEU A 120 1.61 4.22 3.16
N ASN A 121 1.68 3.05 3.78
CA ASN A 121 2.68 2.03 3.51
C ASN A 121 1.99 0.70 3.24
N SER A 122 2.38 0.02 2.17
CA SER A 122 2.04 -1.39 1.96
C SER A 122 3.14 -2.26 2.57
N ARG A 123 2.79 -3.14 3.51
CA ARG A 123 3.71 -4.15 4.07
C ARG A 123 3.12 -5.53 3.84
N GLN A 124 3.95 -6.49 3.44
CA GLN A 124 3.56 -7.88 3.42
C GLN A 124 3.77 -8.50 4.80
N HIS A 125 2.80 -9.30 5.23
CA HIS A 125 2.91 -10.11 6.43
C HIS A 125 2.85 -11.56 5.99
N VAL A 126 3.81 -12.36 6.43
CA VAL A 126 3.61 -13.81 6.50
C VAL A 126 2.81 -14.01 7.79
N ALA A 127 1.55 -14.40 7.66
CA ALA A 127 0.79 -14.82 8.83
C ALA A 127 1.30 -16.21 9.21
N ASN A 128 2.24 -16.28 10.16
CA ASN A 128 2.44 -17.52 10.90
C ASN A 128 1.17 -17.71 11.73
N SER A 129 0.31 -18.62 11.27
CA SER A 129 -0.69 -19.30 12.10
C SER A 129 0.02 -20.05 13.23
#